data_AF-A0A2U1WHN7-F1
#
_entry.id   AF-A0A2U1WHN7-F1
#
_cell.length_a   1.000
_cell.length_b   1.000
_cell.length_c   1.000
_cell.angle_alpha   90.00
_cell.angle_beta   90.00
_cell.angle_gamma   90.00
#
_symmetry.space_group_name_H-M   'P 1'
#
loop_
_entity.id
_entity.type
_entity.pdbx_description
1 polymer ?
#
loop_
_entity_poly.entity_id
_entity_poly.type
_entity_poly.pdbx_seq_one_letter_code
_entity_poly.pdbx_strand_id
1 'polypeptide(L)'
;MSGGSERTGAPFAAWIAVASAEHVRRGRSGGFMQVCHGKAAPLRRIQADDRVVYYSPTDRFGAADGLKSFTAIGTILPGEPYRFDMGGGFIPFRRDVSWWPAEEAPIQPLLDRLELTAGVRNWGYPFRFGLLPVSLRDFDLIAEAMRVAAQKAMAA
;
A
#
# COMPACT_ATOMS: atom_id res chain seq x y z
N MET A 1 5.12 -22.65 3.62
CA MET A 1 4.09 -22.27 4.62
C MET A 1 3.31 -21.11 4.03
N SER A 2 2.21 -21.45 3.37
CA SER A 2 1.37 -20.51 2.63
C SER A 2 0.37 -19.91 3.59
N GLY A 3 0.67 -18.74 4.16
CA GLY A 3 -0.28 -17.95 4.93
C GLY A 3 -1.28 -17.29 3.99
N GLY A 4 -2.28 -18.06 3.55
CA GLY A 4 -3.49 -17.52 2.96
C GLY A 4 -4.17 -16.67 4.03
N SER A 5 -4.27 -15.36 3.79
CA SER A 5 -5.11 -14.49 4.60
C SER A 5 -6.55 -14.90 4.33
N GLU A 6 -7.16 -15.67 5.23
CA GLU A 6 -8.56 -16.04 5.15
C GLU A 6 -9.41 -14.76 5.16
N ARG A 7 -10.24 -14.59 4.12
CA ARG A 7 -11.25 -13.54 4.07
C ARG A 7 -12.43 -13.95 4.93
N THR A 8 -12.38 -13.65 6.22
CA THR A 8 -13.52 -13.89 7.10
C THR A 8 -14.49 -12.70 6.98
N GLY A 9 -15.57 -12.88 6.20
CA GLY A 9 -16.80 -12.07 6.25
C GLY A 9 -16.78 -10.67 5.61
N ALA A 10 -15.63 -10.04 5.41
CA ALA A 10 -15.54 -8.73 4.76
C ALA A 10 -15.50 -8.85 3.22
N PRO A 11 -16.18 -7.96 2.47
CA PRO A 11 -16.21 -8.01 1.01
C PRO A 11 -14.86 -7.68 0.34
N PHE A 12 -13.91 -7.10 1.09
CA PHE A 12 -12.56 -6.75 0.64
C PHE A 12 -11.56 -6.81 1.81
N ALA A 13 -10.27 -6.97 1.51
CA ALA A 13 -9.17 -6.87 2.46
C ALA A 13 -8.46 -5.50 2.37
N ALA A 14 -7.59 -5.21 3.35
CA ALA A 14 -6.71 -4.04 3.30
C ALA A 14 -5.23 -4.43 3.42
N TRP A 15 -4.38 -3.68 2.73
CA TRP A 15 -2.95 -3.95 2.60
C TRP A 15 -2.11 -2.69 2.82
N ILE A 16 -0.94 -2.88 3.45
CA ILE A 16 0.15 -1.91 3.41
C ILE A 16 1.19 -2.39 2.41
N ALA A 17 1.50 -1.57 1.42
CA ALA A 17 2.60 -1.75 0.47
C ALA A 17 3.79 -0.87 0.87
N VAL A 18 5.03 -1.36 0.70
CA VAL A 18 6.23 -0.64 1.13
C VAL A 18 7.14 -0.32 -0.06
N ALA A 19 7.40 0.96 -0.28
CA ALA A 19 8.28 1.48 -1.34
C ALA A 19 8.74 2.91 -1.00
N SER A 20 9.82 3.40 -1.61
CA SER A 20 10.23 4.81 -1.45
C SER A 20 9.16 5.76 -2.00
N ALA A 21 9.01 6.95 -1.42
CA ALA A 21 7.97 7.89 -1.83
C ALA A 21 8.11 8.31 -3.29
N GLU A 22 9.33 8.49 -3.79
CA GLU A 22 9.59 8.75 -5.21
C GLU A 22 8.99 7.66 -6.11
N HIS A 23 9.16 6.38 -5.75
CA HIS A 23 8.60 5.26 -6.51
C HIS A 23 7.07 5.28 -6.45
N VAL A 24 6.51 5.53 -5.26
CA VAL A 24 5.07 5.62 -5.04
C VAL A 24 4.45 6.74 -5.87
N ARG A 25 5.07 7.93 -5.92
CA ARG A 25 4.58 9.06 -6.71
C ARG A 25 4.50 8.74 -8.20
N ARG A 26 5.48 7.99 -8.74
CA ARG A 26 5.43 7.50 -10.13
C ARG A 26 4.27 6.53 -10.36
N GLY A 27 4.07 5.57 -9.45
CA GLY A 27 2.93 4.65 -9.49
C GLY A 27 1.58 5.37 -9.39
N ARG A 28 1.50 6.39 -8.53
CA ARG A 28 0.31 7.25 -8.38
C ARG A 28 -0.05 7.97 -9.66
N SER A 29 0.92 8.65 -10.28
CA SER A 29 0.73 9.34 -11.56
C SER A 29 0.38 8.39 -12.71
N GLY A 30 0.80 7.12 -12.63
CA GLY A 30 0.52 6.10 -13.64
C GLY A 30 -0.69 5.21 -13.34
N GLY A 31 -1.38 5.37 -12.21
CA GLY A 31 -2.54 4.55 -11.85
C GLY A 31 -2.22 3.10 -11.48
N PHE A 32 -0.99 2.80 -11.05
CA PHE A 32 -0.57 1.43 -10.73
C PHE A 32 0.18 1.31 -9.41
N MET A 33 0.17 0.11 -8.83
CA MET A 33 1.08 -0.31 -7.78
C MET A 33 2.13 -1.30 -8.30
N GLN A 34 3.31 -1.23 -7.70
CA GLN A 34 4.42 -2.14 -7.89
C GLN A 34 5.13 -2.34 -6.55
N VAL A 35 5.43 -3.58 -6.19
CA VAL A 35 6.02 -3.93 -4.88
C VAL A 35 7.08 -5.01 -5.02
N CYS A 36 7.86 -5.21 -3.95
CA CYS A 36 8.80 -6.33 -3.79
C CYS A 36 9.73 -6.52 -5.00
N HIS A 37 10.31 -5.43 -5.51
CA HIS A 37 11.20 -5.41 -6.69
C HIS A 37 10.54 -5.91 -7.99
N GLY A 38 9.22 -5.73 -8.13
CA GLY A 38 8.48 -6.11 -9.34
C GLY A 38 8.09 -7.59 -9.41
N LYS A 39 8.13 -8.32 -8.29
CA LYS A 39 7.72 -9.74 -8.24
C LYS A 39 6.20 -9.88 -8.36
N ALA A 40 5.76 -10.92 -9.08
CA ALA A 40 4.33 -11.23 -9.25
C ALA A 40 3.67 -11.78 -7.97
N ALA A 41 4.39 -12.64 -7.23
CA ALA A 41 3.79 -13.44 -6.15
C ALA A 41 3.09 -12.60 -5.05
N PRO A 42 3.64 -11.46 -4.59
CA PRO A 42 2.92 -10.58 -3.67
C PRO A 42 1.64 -9.99 -4.25
N LEU A 43 1.67 -9.53 -5.51
CA LEU A 43 0.51 -8.90 -6.17
C LEU A 43 -0.64 -9.88 -6.44
N ARG A 44 -0.35 -11.18 -6.59
CA ARG A 44 -1.38 -12.23 -6.75
C ARG A 44 -2.21 -12.49 -5.49
N ARG A 45 -1.74 -12.02 -4.32
CA ARG A 45 -2.49 -12.13 -3.05
C ARG A 45 -3.55 -11.04 -2.92
N ILE A 46 -3.36 -9.93 -3.61
CA ILE A 46 -4.26 -8.79 -3.63
C ILE A 46 -5.34 -9.07 -4.68
N GLN A 47 -6.59 -8.71 -4.39
CA GLN A 47 -7.72 -8.89 -5.30
C GLN A 47 -8.36 -7.57 -5.69
N ALA A 48 -9.28 -7.61 -6.67
CA ALA A 48 -10.12 -6.47 -6.97
C ALA A 48 -10.90 -6.04 -5.71
N ASP A 49 -11.18 -4.74 -5.59
CA ASP A 49 -11.87 -4.11 -4.45
C ASP A 49 -11.10 -4.10 -3.12
N ASP A 50 -9.99 -4.83 -3.01
CA ASP A 50 -9.07 -4.66 -1.88
C ASP A 50 -8.61 -3.21 -1.79
N ARG A 51 -8.32 -2.79 -0.57
CA ARG A 51 -7.77 -1.46 -0.28
C ARG A 51 -6.28 -1.54 -0.07
N VAL A 52 -5.56 -0.53 -0.53
CA VAL A 52 -4.10 -0.46 -0.38
C VAL A 52 -3.67 0.91 0.07
N VAL A 53 -2.72 0.95 1.00
CA VAL A 53 -1.97 2.16 1.37
C VAL A 53 -0.48 1.90 1.21
N TYR A 54 0.23 2.86 0.64
CA TYR A 54 1.68 2.84 0.60
C TYR A 54 2.26 3.48 1.86
N TYR A 55 3.19 2.78 2.50
CA TYR A 55 4.11 3.31 3.50
C TYR A 55 5.50 3.46 2.89
N SER A 56 6.10 4.63 3.06
CA SER A 56 7.42 4.98 2.57
C SER A 56 8.36 5.21 3.75
N PRO A 57 9.30 4.27 4.00
CA PRO A 57 10.33 4.48 5.02
C PRO A 57 11.31 5.58 4.61
N THR A 58 11.44 5.82 3.31
CA THR A 58 12.37 6.80 2.72
C THR A 58 11.70 7.60 1.60
N ASP A 59 12.19 8.82 1.33
CA ASP A 59 11.74 9.62 0.17
C ASP A 59 12.35 9.03 -1.11
N ARG A 60 13.67 8.84 -1.13
CA ARG A 60 14.39 8.28 -2.28
C ARG A 60 14.81 6.83 -2.05
N PHE A 61 14.95 6.09 -3.14
CA PHE A 61 15.41 4.72 -3.07
C PHE A 61 16.88 4.66 -2.59
N GLY A 62 17.17 3.81 -1.60
CA GLY A 62 18.51 3.66 -1.03
C GLY A 62 18.95 4.78 -0.07
N ALA A 63 18.13 5.80 0.13
CA ALA A 63 18.41 6.85 1.10
C ALA A 63 18.16 6.37 2.54
N ALA A 64 18.76 7.05 3.51
CA ALA A 64 18.50 6.88 4.94
C ALA A 64 17.84 8.15 5.53
N ASP A 65 16.95 8.77 4.75
CA ASP A 65 16.31 10.07 5.08
C ASP A 65 15.16 9.95 6.10
N GLY A 66 14.67 8.73 6.36
CA GLY A 66 13.76 8.45 7.46
C GLY A 66 12.36 9.06 7.31
N LEU A 67 11.86 9.22 6.08
CA LEU A 67 10.55 9.80 5.79
C LEU A 67 9.40 9.19 6.62
N LYS A 68 9.37 7.86 6.75
CA LYS A 68 8.40 7.10 7.57
C LYS A 68 6.96 7.62 7.50
N SER A 69 6.42 7.73 6.29
CA SER A 69 5.11 8.33 6.02
C SER A 69 4.26 7.44 5.12
N PHE A 70 2.94 7.51 5.28
CA PHE A 70 1.99 7.00 4.30
C PHE A 70 1.87 7.98 3.14
N THR A 71 1.97 7.49 1.90
CA THR A 71 2.23 8.35 0.72
C THR A 71 1.23 8.20 -0.43
N ALA A 72 0.45 7.13 -0.46
CA ALA A 72 -0.68 6.97 -1.37
C ALA A 72 -1.69 5.96 -0.81
N ILE A 73 -2.96 6.11 -1.14
CA ILE A 73 -4.04 5.26 -0.64
C ILE A 73 -5.11 5.11 -1.72
N GLY A 74 -5.71 3.93 -1.85
CA GLY A 74 -6.67 3.66 -2.92
C GLY A 74 -7.29 2.27 -2.91
N THR A 75 -8.04 1.99 -3.98
CA THR A 75 -8.73 0.72 -4.22
C THR A 75 -8.14 0.01 -5.43
N ILE A 76 -7.95 -1.29 -5.30
CA ILE A 76 -7.43 -2.14 -6.36
C ILE A 76 -8.50 -2.34 -7.43
N LEU A 77 -8.13 -2.07 -8.68
CA LEU A 77 -9.03 -2.26 -9.81
C LEU A 77 -9.10 -3.74 -10.22
N PRO A 78 -10.18 -4.15 -10.92
CA PRO A 78 -10.27 -5.46 -11.55
C PRO A 78 -9.10 -5.74 -12.50
N GLY A 79 -8.72 -7.02 -12.62
CA GLY A 79 -7.64 -7.48 -13.49
C GLY A 79 -6.54 -8.24 -12.75
N GLU A 80 -5.76 -9.00 -13.50
CA GLU A 80 -4.62 -9.76 -12.99
C GLU A 80 -3.34 -8.92 -12.98
N PRO A 81 -2.34 -9.25 -12.13
CA PRO A 81 -1.02 -8.62 -12.22
C PRO A 81 -0.41 -8.80 -13.60
N TYR A 82 0.00 -7.71 -14.24
CA TYR A 82 0.54 -7.70 -15.60
C TYR A 82 1.99 -7.23 -15.62
N ARG A 83 2.72 -7.62 -16.68
CA ARG A 83 4.10 -7.20 -16.91
C ARG A 83 4.13 -5.85 -17.61
N PHE A 84 5.03 -4.98 -17.21
CA PHE A 84 5.28 -3.70 -17.88
C PHE A 84 6.75 -3.55 -18.19
N ASP A 85 7.12 -3.44 -19.47
CA ASP A 85 8.51 -3.21 -19.86
C ASP A 85 8.87 -1.74 -19.67
N MET A 86 9.79 -1.48 -18.74
CA MET A 86 10.29 -0.13 -18.46
C MET A 86 11.42 0.28 -19.41
N GLY A 87 11.82 -0.58 -20.34
CA GLY A 87 13.08 -0.49 -21.06
C GLY A 87 14.27 -0.93 -20.19
N GLY A 88 15.41 -1.20 -20.84
CA GLY A 88 16.64 -1.57 -20.12
C GLY A 88 16.62 -2.96 -19.47
N GLY A 89 15.73 -3.86 -19.91
CA GLY A 89 15.68 -5.25 -19.47
C GLY A 89 14.96 -5.50 -18.14
N PHE A 90 14.36 -4.48 -17.53
CA PHE A 90 13.57 -4.63 -16.31
C PHE A 90 12.07 -4.63 -16.60
N ILE A 91 11.43 -5.79 -16.39
CA ILE A 91 10.00 -6.02 -16.66
C ILE A 91 9.27 -6.38 -15.36
N PRO A 92 8.93 -5.39 -14.51
CA PRO A 92 8.20 -5.63 -13.27
C PRO A 92 6.74 -6.02 -13.52
N PHE A 93 6.16 -6.68 -12.52
CA PHE A 93 4.72 -6.84 -12.40
C PHE A 93 4.07 -5.64 -11.73
N ARG A 94 2.90 -5.25 -12.24
CA ARG A 94 2.05 -4.16 -11.77
C ARG A 94 0.61 -4.62 -11.59
N ARG A 95 -0.15 -3.83 -10.83
CA ARG A 95 -1.60 -3.93 -10.76
C ARG A 95 -2.19 -2.53 -10.74
N ASP A 96 -3.35 -2.36 -11.38
CA ASP A 96 -4.00 -1.05 -11.46
C ASP A 96 -4.71 -0.70 -10.16
N VAL A 97 -4.64 0.57 -9.79
CA VAL A 97 -5.19 1.11 -8.55
C VAL A 97 -5.89 2.42 -8.84
N SER A 98 -7.13 2.53 -8.35
CA SER A 98 -7.83 3.80 -8.25
C SER A 98 -7.32 4.53 -7.01
N TRP A 99 -6.36 5.43 -7.20
CA TRP A 99 -5.79 6.23 -6.12
C TRP A 99 -6.77 7.31 -5.67
N TRP A 100 -6.92 7.47 -4.36
CA TRP A 100 -7.79 8.46 -3.76
C TRP A 100 -7.06 9.80 -3.58
N PRO A 101 -7.77 10.95 -3.66
CA PRO A 101 -7.23 12.24 -3.25
C PRO A 101 -6.88 12.21 -1.75
N ALA A 102 -5.59 12.37 -1.43
CA ALA A 102 -5.07 12.26 -0.07
C ALA A 102 -3.75 13.04 0.09
N GLU A 103 -3.46 13.43 1.32
CA GLU A 103 -2.19 14.02 1.75
C GLU A 103 -1.23 12.94 2.28
N GLU A 104 0.08 13.18 2.18
CA GLU A 104 1.07 12.32 2.83
C GLU A 104 1.00 12.53 4.36
N ALA A 105 1.06 11.44 5.14
CA ALA A 105 0.90 11.50 6.59
C ALA A 105 2.00 10.70 7.32
N PRO A 106 2.69 11.27 8.32
CA PRO A 106 3.70 10.53 9.09
C PRO A 106 3.05 9.43 9.92
N ILE A 107 3.73 8.29 10.08
CA ILE A 107 3.21 7.18 10.92
C ILE A 107 3.28 7.50 12.42
N GLN A 108 4.16 8.43 12.83
CA GLN A 108 4.48 8.69 14.23
C GLN A 108 3.25 8.96 15.13
N PRO A 109 2.26 9.80 14.75
CA PRO A 109 1.07 10.05 15.57
C PRO A 109 0.11 8.86 15.65
N LEU A 110 0.30 7.84 14.82
CA LEU A 110 -0.55 6.66 14.73
C LEU A 110 0.00 5.46 15.49
N LEU A 111 1.26 5.50 15.93
CA LEU A 111 1.95 4.33 16.50
C LEU A 111 1.22 3.72 17.71
N ASP A 112 0.57 4.54 18.54
CA ASP A 112 -0.19 4.06 19.71
C ASP A 112 -1.67 3.81 19.41
N ARG A 113 -2.13 4.05 18.17
CA ARG A 113 -3.54 3.93 17.76
C ARG A 113 -3.80 2.68 16.90
N LEU A 114 -2.82 2.30 16.08
CA LEU A 114 -2.95 1.17 15.16
C LEU A 114 -2.76 -0.15 15.91
N GLU A 115 -3.62 -1.13 15.66
CA GLU A 115 -3.47 -2.52 16.11
C GLU A 115 -2.11 -3.10 15.67
N LEU A 116 -1.64 -2.71 14.49
CA LEU A 116 -0.35 -3.13 13.95
C LEU A 116 0.85 -2.74 14.83
N THR A 117 0.76 -1.62 15.55
CA THR A 117 1.94 -0.98 16.17
C THR A 117 1.80 -0.74 17.68
N ALA A 118 0.59 -0.56 18.19
CA ALA A 118 0.34 -0.20 19.58
C ALA A 118 0.85 -1.29 20.55
N GLY A 119 1.72 -0.92 21.48
CA GLY A 119 2.35 -1.86 22.41
C GLY A 119 3.37 -2.83 21.79
N VAL A 120 3.68 -2.70 20.49
CA VAL A 120 4.60 -3.59 19.78
C VAL A 120 5.99 -2.96 19.68
N ARG A 121 6.96 -3.51 20.44
CA ARG A 121 8.34 -2.97 20.49
C ARG A 121 9.05 -2.92 19.13
N ASN A 122 8.84 -3.91 18.27
CA ASN A 122 9.49 -4.03 16.95
C ASN A 122 8.48 -3.84 15.81
N TRP A 123 7.57 -2.88 15.96
CA TRP A 123 6.48 -2.62 15.00
C TRP A 123 6.95 -2.38 13.56
N GLY A 124 8.20 -1.94 13.35
CA GLY A 124 8.77 -1.72 12.01
C GLY A 124 9.15 -3.01 11.28
N TYR A 125 9.30 -4.14 11.97
CA TYR A 125 9.81 -5.38 11.38
C TYR A 125 8.92 -5.93 10.24
N PRO A 126 7.58 -5.97 10.34
CA PRO A 126 6.71 -6.45 9.28
C PRO A 126 6.86 -5.69 7.94
N PHE A 127 7.21 -4.39 7.98
CA PHE A 127 7.36 -3.56 6.78
C PHE A 127 8.51 -4.03 5.87
N ARG A 128 9.49 -4.79 6.40
CA ARG A 128 10.62 -5.32 5.62
C ARG A 128 10.20 -6.30 4.52
N PHE A 129 8.99 -6.85 4.58
CA PHE A 129 8.50 -7.82 3.61
C PHE A 129 7.91 -7.19 2.34
N GLY A 130 7.76 -5.86 2.30
CA GLY A 130 7.32 -5.15 1.09
C GLY A 130 5.81 -5.08 0.89
N LEU A 131 5.05 -6.03 1.46
CA LEU A 131 3.60 -6.09 1.43
C LEU A 131 3.08 -6.88 2.62
N LEU A 132 2.13 -6.32 3.37
CA LEU A 132 1.52 -6.96 4.54
C LEU A 132 0.02 -6.65 4.63
N PRO A 133 -0.81 -7.58 5.16
CA PRO A 133 -2.20 -7.29 5.46
C PRO A 133 -2.30 -6.31 6.66
N VAL A 134 -3.38 -5.54 6.70
CA VAL A 134 -3.73 -4.64 7.81
C VAL A 134 -5.23 -4.74 8.08
N SER A 135 -5.67 -4.49 9.32
CA SER A 135 -7.10 -4.48 9.63
C SER A 135 -7.80 -3.31 8.94
N LEU A 136 -9.10 -3.45 8.67
CA LEU A 136 -9.89 -2.34 8.10
C LEU A 136 -9.92 -1.13 9.04
N ARG A 137 -9.94 -1.37 10.36
CA ARG A 137 -9.87 -0.30 11.38
C ARG A 137 -8.57 0.50 11.26
N ASP A 138 -7.42 -0.19 11.17
CA ASP A 138 -6.13 0.48 10.99
C ASP A 138 -6.07 1.23 9.66
N PHE A 139 -6.60 0.63 8.58
CA PHE A 139 -6.69 1.29 7.27
C PHE A 139 -7.49 2.60 7.35
N ASP A 140 -8.64 2.60 8.03
CA ASP A 140 -9.50 3.77 8.18
C ASP A 140 -8.83 4.87 9.02
N LEU A 141 -8.10 4.50 10.08
CA LEU A 141 -7.28 5.44 10.87
C LEU A 141 -6.17 6.09 10.03
N ILE A 142 -5.55 5.31 9.14
CA ILE A 142 -4.54 5.84 8.21
C ILE A 142 -5.20 6.77 7.19
N ALA A 143 -6.36 6.40 6.63
CA ALA A 143 -7.11 7.24 5.70
C ALA A 143 -7.52 8.59 6.34
N GLU A 144 -7.95 8.58 7.60
CA GLU A 144 -8.22 9.78 8.38
C GLU A 144 -6.98 10.67 8.49
N ALA A 145 -5.84 10.09 8.88
CA ALA A 145 -4.58 10.83 9.00
C ALA A 145 -4.08 11.40 7.66
N MET A 146 -4.32 10.67 6.57
CA MET A 146 -4.04 11.11 5.20
C MET A 146 -5.07 12.09 4.65
N ARG A 147 -6.07 12.50 5.44
CA ARG A 147 -7.15 13.42 5.05
C ARG A 147 -7.80 13.04 3.73
N VAL A 148 -8.09 11.74 3.56
CA VAL A 148 -8.79 11.25 2.37
C VAL A 148 -10.10 12.02 2.22
N ALA A 149 -10.26 12.71 1.11
CA ALA A 149 -11.53 13.35 0.80
C ALA A 149 -12.58 12.26 0.59
N ALA A 150 -13.74 12.37 1.24
CA ALA A 150 -14.83 11.43 1.03
C ALA A 150 -15.16 11.37 -0.47
N GLN A 151 -14.89 10.22 -1.10
CA GLN A 151 -15.28 9.99 -2.48
C GLN A 151 -16.81 9.92 -2.49
N LYS A 152 -17.46 10.95 -3.05
CA LYS A 152 -18.84 10.79 -3.52
C LYS A 152 -18.80 9.68 -4.56
N ALA A 153 -19.42 8.55 -4.25
CA ALA A 153 -19.55 7.45 -5.18
C ALA A 153 -20.21 7.98 -6.47
N MET A 154 -19.44 8.03 -7.56
CA MET A 154 -20.01 8.10 -8.89
C MET A 154 -20.50 6.69 -9.21
N ALA A 155 -21.77 6.45 -8.89
CA ALA A 155 -22.56 5.47 -9.61
C ALA A 155 -22.74 6.01 -11.03
N ALA A 156 -22.24 5.28 -12.02
CA ALA A 156 -22.65 5.38 -13.41
C ALA A 156 -23.40 4.09 -13.75
#